data_AF-A0A6C0D494-F1
#
_entry.id   AF-A0A6C0D494-F1
#
_cell.length_a   1.000
_cell.length_b   1.000
_cell.length_c   1.000
_cell.angle_alpha   90.00
_cell.angle_beta   90.00
_cell.angle_gamma   90.00
#
_symmetry.space_group_name_H-M   'P 1'
#
loop_
_entity.id
_entity.type
_entity.pdbx_description
1 polymer ?
#
loop_
_entity_poly.entity_id
_entity_poly.type
_entity_poly.pdbx_seq_one_letter_code
_entity_poly.pdbx_strand_id
1 'polypeptide(L)'
;MSCPAKDRNYASCRFSPQDTYCKHHTYLNDYTDEMFKKTSVCSSCKLWKFTGSYATCEECRERAEKVRKEIKDTIVLCAKDGCKFKKSENKYCGKHQTILFVEDTESLGMKTCKNYIRGCRSQLSHSYKFTRCEECLKQEREKDHKRRGTISTIEVKLKEKACSTCCKVFSMESFQGLHGETKTCLCCREANKRADEKRDVEHVRELARKNEKKPERRAAKFAWKEANYEKVAMYWIDARKRLIENDLEGYLKKNAETMKKWRDANPEKVQEINITKINNIDSQYSVYKTSAISKQLDFELTKGDFVEMVESPCYYCGIIQEKGFNGVDRLDSDSDKGYIMSNCVSCCQFCNMMKGCLGPTIFINRVEHISTHLKLFQGNLHSEDFKDIANVNYSDYTLRANRKELEFDLSKSFFNEKIKEPCYLCGKQISTTHKNGLDRFDSDIGYIENNVNSCCGNCNMMKRDYKYDNFVNKCKLICEKNVKPAPIKIKAKIIFKIKVNETQINSEPNLVVEVKSEKIVKEKDQQEKTQIVRGNKLSQDEKREKERLKKQKQREVLREKYGDEEFRKMRAEEIARTRQKKKLIEE
;
A
#
# COMPACT_ATOMS: atom_id res chain seq x y z
N MET A 1 114.08 72.04 -21.80
CA MET A 1 113.59 70.86 -21.05
C MET A 1 112.15 70.59 -21.46
N SER A 2 111.76 69.34 -21.69
CA SER A 2 110.38 68.95 -22.01
C SER A 2 109.60 68.60 -20.74
N CYS A 3 108.30 68.87 -20.69
CA CYS A 3 107.47 68.49 -19.55
C CYS A 3 107.49 66.96 -19.36
N PRO A 4 107.81 66.43 -18.17
CA PRO A 4 107.99 64.99 -17.95
C PRO A 4 106.67 64.20 -17.92
N ALA A 5 105.54 64.87 -18.11
CA ALA A 5 104.23 64.24 -18.10
C ALA A 5 103.87 63.49 -19.39
N LYS A 6 102.89 62.58 -19.30
CA LYS A 6 102.30 61.89 -20.45
C LYS A 6 100.98 62.54 -20.86
N ASP A 7 100.70 62.57 -22.17
CA ASP A 7 99.42 62.97 -22.72
C ASP A 7 98.36 61.85 -22.63
N ARG A 8 97.16 62.12 -23.14
CA ARG A 8 96.03 61.16 -23.15
C ARG A 8 96.31 59.85 -23.89
N ASN A 9 97.34 59.79 -24.73
CA ASN A 9 97.73 58.65 -25.53
C ASN A 9 99.01 57.97 -24.99
N TYR A 10 99.43 58.30 -23.77
CA TYR A 10 100.69 57.85 -23.16
C TYR A 10 101.96 58.38 -23.85
N ALA A 11 101.84 59.33 -24.78
CA ALA A 11 103.00 59.96 -25.40
C ALA A 11 103.55 61.06 -24.50
N SER A 12 104.85 61.38 -24.64
CA SER A 12 105.47 62.47 -23.88
C SER A 12 104.78 63.80 -24.17
N CYS A 13 104.59 64.61 -23.12
CA CYS A 13 103.96 65.92 -23.23
C CYS A 13 104.73 66.81 -24.22
N ARG A 14 104.02 67.38 -25.19
CA ARG A 14 104.59 68.25 -26.25
C ARG A 14 104.72 69.71 -25.84
N PHE A 15 104.24 70.10 -24.66
CA PHE A 15 104.26 71.48 -24.19
C PHE A 15 105.50 71.76 -23.36
N SER A 16 106.06 72.96 -23.54
CA SER A 16 107.16 73.46 -22.71
C SER A 16 106.70 73.62 -21.26
N PRO A 17 107.51 73.17 -20.28
CA PRO A 17 107.21 73.33 -18.88
C PRO A 17 107.34 74.82 -18.48
N GLN A 18 106.47 75.28 -17.58
CA GLN A 18 106.57 76.62 -16.99
C GLN A 18 107.51 76.60 -15.77
N ASP A 19 107.46 75.49 -15.01
CA ASP A 19 108.38 75.17 -13.92
C ASP A 19 108.83 73.70 -14.09
N THR A 20 108.49 72.78 -13.17
CA THR A 20 108.66 71.33 -13.38
C THR A 20 107.70 70.76 -14.44
N TYR A 21 106.46 71.27 -14.50
CA TYR A 21 105.43 70.83 -15.42
C TYR A 21 104.86 71.98 -16.28
N CYS A 22 104.17 71.66 -17.39
CA CYS A 22 103.50 72.65 -18.22
C CYS A 22 102.15 73.09 -17.62
N LYS A 23 101.55 74.17 -18.15
CA LYS A 23 100.27 74.72 -17.69
C LYS A 23 99.10 73.72 -17.60
N HIS A 24 99.18 72.60 -18.33
CA HIS A 24 98.16 71.55 -18.35
C HIS A 24 98.45 70.40 -17.37
N HIS A 25 99.63 70.37 -16.78
CA HIS A 25 100.11 69.33 -15.87
C HIS A 25 100.56 69.90 -14.51
N THR A 26 100.20 71.15 -14.22
CA THR A 26 100.50 71.81 -12.93
C THR A 26 99.96 71.03 -11.73
N TYR A 27 98.87 70.29 -11.90
CA TYR A 27 98.29 69.42 -10.86
C TYR A 27 99.21 68.26 -10.43
N LEU A 28 100.29 67.99 -11.17
CA LEU A 28 101.30 66.99 -10.81
C LEU A 28 102.36 67.54 -9.85
N ASN A 29 102.41 68.86 -9.63
CA ASN A 29 103.33 69.45 -8.65
C ASN A 29 103.06 68.93 -7.23
N ASP A 30 101.81 68.58 -6.92
CA ASP A 30 101.38 68.14 -5.60
C ASP A 30 101.53 66.61 -5.41
N TYR A 31 102.13 65.90 -6.37
CA TYR A 31 102.26 64.44 -6.32
C TYR A 31 103.55 64.02 -5.64
N THR A 32 103.44 63.10 -4.69
CA THR A 32 104.61 62.46 -4.09
C THR A 32 105.24 61.45 -5.06
N ASP A 33 106.50 61.10 -4.84
CA ASP A 33 107.20 60.09 -5.66
C ASP A 33 106.48 58.73 -5.68
N GLU A 34 105.80 58.37 -4.57
CA GLU A 34 104.96 57.18 -4.51
C GLU A 34 103.70 57.29 -5.38
N MET A 35 103.10 58.48 -5.45
CA MET A 35 101.96 58.74 -6.33
C MET A 35 102.38 58.63 -7.79
N PHE A 36 103.54 59.17 -8.18
CA PHE A 36 104.06 59.05 -9.55
C PHE A 36 104.20 57.60 -10.02
N LYS A 37 104.69 56.70 -9.16
CA LYS A 37 104.81 55.26 -9.49
C LYS A 37 103.47 54.60 -9.86
N LYS A 38 102.34 55.20 -9.43
CA LYS A 38 100.98 54.71 -9.69
C LYS A 38 100.13 55.72 -10.46
N THR A 39 100.77 56.57 -11.26
CA THR A 39 100.08 57.45 -12.22
C THR A 39 99.84 56.75 -13.55
N SER A 40 98.62 56.92 -14.08
CA SER A 40 98.26 56.42 -15.40
C SER A 40 97.24 57.36 -16.05
N VAL A 41 96.98 57.19 -17.35
CA VAL A 41 95.95 58.00 -18.01
C VAL A 41 94.59 57.52 -17.52
N CYS A 42 93.86 58.40 -16.82
CA CYS A 42 92.53 58.10 -16.31
C CYS A 42 91.59 57.77 -17.47
N SER A 43 90.96 56.60 -17.45
CA SER A 43 90.03 56.15 -18.50
C SER A 43 88.79 57.04 -18.65
N SER A 44 88.45 57.85 -17.64
CA SER A 44 87.33 58.79 -17.67
C SER A 44 87.74 60.19 -18.17
N CYS A 45 88.52 60.95 -17.38
CA CYS A 45 88.91 62.32 -17.75
C CYS A 45 90.07 62.41 -18.77
N LYS A 46 90.70 61.28 -19.11
CA LYS A 46 91.82 61.17 -20.06
C LYS A 46 93.08 61.99 -19.69
N LEU A 47 93.18 62.42 -18.43
CA LEU A 47 94.37 63.09 -17.88
C LEU A 47 95.31 62.08 -17.22
N TRP A 48 96.61 62.32 -17.28
CA TRP A 48 97.62 61.50 -16.60
C TRP A 48 97.62 61.85 -15.11
N LYS A 49 96.90 61.07 -14.31
CA LYS A 49 96.63 61.34 -12.89
C LYS A 49 96.99 60.12 -12.04
N PHE A 50 97.08 60.30 -10.73
CA PHE A 50 97.20 59.18 -9.80
C PHE A 50 95.94 58.34 -9.86
N THR A 51 96.07 57.07 -10.27
CA THR A 51 94.94 56.14 -10.33
C THR A 51 95.08 54.99 -9.33
N GLY A 52 96.26 54.84 -8.70
CA GLY A 52 96.52 53.77 -7.74
C GLY A 52 96.43 52.40 -8.43
N SER A 53 95.54 51.55 -7.94
CA SER A 53 95.24 50.23 -8.54
C SER A 53 94.05 50.27 -9.52
N TYR A 54 93.44 51.43 -9.75
CA TYR A 54 92.23 51.57 -10.57
C TYR A 54 92.54 52.16 -11.95
N ALA A 55 91.59 52.05 -12.88
CA ALA A 55 91.68 52.64 -14.22
C ALA A 55 91.20 54.12 -14.28
N THR A 56 90.70 54.67 -13.18
CA THR A 56 90.16 56.05 -13.10
C THR A 56 90.74 56.79 -11.89
N CYS A 57 90.95 58.10 -12.00
CA CYS A 57 91.36 58.94 -10.87
C CYS A 57 90.24 59.11 -9.83
N GLU A 58 90.60 59.51 -8.62
CA GLU A 58 89.71 59.68 -7.47
C GLU A 58 88.54 60.62 -7.73
N GLU A 59 88.81 61.83 -8.23
CA GLU A 59 87.78 62.80 -8.59
C GLU A 59 86.72 62.24 -9.54
N CYS A 60 87.11 61.38 -10.49
CA CYS A 60 86.17 60.74 -11.41
C CYS A 60 85.32 59.67 -10.71
N ARG A 61 85.87 58.99 -9.71
CA ARG A 61 85.12 58.01 -8.90
C ARG A 61 84.12 58.70 -8.00
N GLU A 62 84.51 59.78 -7.32
CA GLU A 62 83.64 60.60 -6.48
C GLU A 62 82.50 61.21 -7.31
N ARG A 63 82.79 61.74 -8.50
CA ARG A 63 81.77 62.23 -9.43
C ARG A 63 80.79 61.13 -9.83
N ALA A 64 81.29 59.94 -10.18
CA ALA A 64 80.44 58.81 -10.52
C ALA A 64 79.58 58.34 -9.33
N GLU A 65 80.11 58.40 -8.12
CA GLU A 65 79.38 58.08 -6.90
C GLU A 65 78.25 59.07 -6.62
N LYS A 66 78.53 60.37 -6.77
CA LYS A 66 77.52 61.43 -6.64
C LYS A 66 76.38 61.23 -7.65
N VAL A 67 76.70 60.98 -8.91
CA VAL A 67 75.70 60.69 -9.97
C VAL A 67 74.89 59.42 -9.65
N ARG A 68 75.52 58.36 -9.14
CA ARG A 68 74.80 57.14 -8.71
C ARG A 68 73.83 57.42 -7.57
N LYS A 69 74.20 58.30 -6.63
CA LYS A 69 73.37 58.69 -5.49
C LYS A 69 72.14 59.49 -5.96
N GLU A 70 72.34 60.48 -6.83
CA GLU A 70 71.25 61.27 -7.44
C GLU A 70 70.27 60.40 -8.26
N ILE A 71 70.77 59.44 -9.04
CA ILE A 71 69.92 58.49 -9.78
C ILE A 71 69.10 57.62 -8.83
N LYS A 72 69.70 57.15 -7.73
CA LYS A 72 69.02 56.30 -6.74
C LYS A 72 67.87 57.03 -6.05
N ASP A 73 68.04 58.32 -5.74
CA ASP A 73 67.03 59.13 -5.08
C ASP A 73 65.84 59.49 -6.00
N THR A 74 66.02 59.38 -7.32
CA THR A 74 64.99 59.72 -8.33
C THR A 74 64.13 58.51 -8.75
N ILE A 75 64.56 57.27 -8.49
CA ILE A 75 63.85 56.06 -8.93
C ILE A 75 62.71 55.71 -7.96
N VAL A 76 61.46 55.80 -8.45
CA VAL A 76 60.29 55.32 -7.71
C VAL A 76 60.12 53.80 -7.89
N LEU A 77 60.04 53.08 -6.77
CA LEU A 77 59.91 51.62 -6.75
C LEU A 77 58.46 51.13 -6.85
N CYS A 78 58.31 49.86 -7.19
CA CYS A 78 57.05 49.12 -7.21
C CYS A 78 56.38 49.11 -5.83
N ALA A 79 55.06 49.30 -5.80
CA ALA A 79 54.25 49.33 -4.58
C ALA A 79 54.07 47.96 -3.91
N LYS A 80 54.48 46.85 -4.55
CA LYS A 80 54.44 45.54 -3.89
C LYS A 80 55.52 45.49 -2.81
N ASP A 81 55.11 45.12 -1.61
CA ASP A 81 56.01 44.93 -0.49
C ASP A 81 57.21 44.03 -0.84
N GLY A 82 58.40 44.47 -0.46
CA GLY A 82 59.69 43.82 -0.76
C GLY A 82 60.16 43.90 -2.23
N CYS A 83 59.49 44.62 -3.13
CA CYS A 83 59.91 44.71 -4.53
C CYS A 83 60.94 45.83 -4.79
N LYS A 84 62.11 45.46 -5.34
CA LYS A 84 63.21 46.40 -5.67
C LYS A 84 63.18 46.94 -7.12
N PHE A 85 62.18 46.58 -7.91
CA PHE A 85 62.09 47.00 -9.32
C PHE A 85 61.42 48.38 -9.42
N LYS A 86 61.85 49.18 -10.40
CA LYS A 86 61.18 50.45 -10.75
C LYS A 86 59.72 50.18 -11.13
N LYS A 87 58.81 51.05 -10.70
CA LYS A 87 57.41 50.98 -11.11
C LYS A 87 57.25 51.19 -12.62
N SER A 88 56.19 50.63 -13.19
CA SER A 88 55.78 50.93 -14.57
C SER A 88 55.03 52.28 -14.60
N GLU A 89 54.24 52.53 -15.65
CA GLU A 89 53.28 53.65 -15.69
C GLU A 89 52.32 53.63 -14.47
N ASN A 90 51.92 52.43 -14.03
CA ASN A 90 51.14 52.21 -12.82
C ASN A 90 52.00 51.94 -11.58
N LYS A 91 51.35 51.78 -10.43
CA LYS A 91 52.00 51.57 -9.13
C LYS A 91 52.84 50.28 -9.02
N TYR A 92 52.75 49.34 -9.97
CA TYR A 92 53.49 48.07 -9.95
C TYR A 92 54.54 47.96 -11.06
N CYS A 93 55.55 47.12 -10.86
CA CYS A 93 56.48 46.74 -11.93
C CYS A 93 55.83 45.73 -12.91
N GLY A 94 56.50 45.46 -14.04
CA GLY A 94 56.00 44.50 -15.05
C GLY A 94 55.71 43.09 -14.52
N LYS A 95 56.39 42.65 -13.45
CA LYS A 95 56.17 41.34 -12.81
C LYS A 95 54.97 41.30 -11.86
N HIS A 96 54.41 42.45 -11.49
CA HIS A 96 53.33 42.57 -10.50
C HIS A 96 52.04 43.16 -11.09
N GLN A 97 51.93 43.19 -12.42
CA GLN A 97 50.71 43.60 -13.13
C GLN A 97 49.50 42.71 -12.81
N THR A 98 49.72 41.46 -12.38
CA THR A 98 48.63 40.60 -11.91
C THR A 98 48.02 41.07 -10.60
N ILE A 99 48.76 41.80 -9.74
CA ILE A 99 48.22 42.38 -8.51
C ILE A 99 47.28 43.52 -8.88
N LEU A 100 47.70 44.39 -9.80
CA LEU A 100 46.84 45.44 -10.36
C LEU A 100 45.53 44.86 -10.91
N PHE A 101 45.63 43.80 -11.73
CA PHE A 101 44.44 43.15 -12.27
C PHE A 101 43.48 42.63 -11.19
N VAL A 102 43.99 42.09 -10.08
CA VAL A 102 43.15 41.64 -8.95
C VAL A 102 42.48 42.83 -8.29
N GLU A 103 43.24 43.88 -7.96
CA GLU A 103 42.71 45.09 -7.32
C GLU A 103 41.69 45.83 -8.20
N ASP A 104 41.95 45.95 -9.50
CA ASP A 104 41.02 46.54 -10.48
C ASP A 104 39.73 45.72 -10.55
N THR A 105 39.83 44.39 -10.47
CA THR A 105 38.65 43.51 -10.47
C THR A 105 37.84 43.65 -9.18
N GLU A 106 38.51 43.75 -8.03
CA GLU A 106 37.86 43.95 -6.73
C GLU A 106 37.20 45.32 -6.62
N SER A 107 37.83 46.38 -7.17
CA SER A 107 37.24 47.72 -7.19
C SER A 107 35.95 47.80 -8.04
N LEU A 108 35.80 46.90 -9.02
CA LEU A 108 34.57 46.72 -9.80
C LEU A 108 33.52 45.84 -9.09
N GLY A 109 33.76 45.39 -7.85
CA GLY A 109 32.87 44.49 -7.13
C GLY A 109 32.78 43.09 -7.76
N MET A 110 33.85 42.66 -8.42
CA MET A 110 33.95 41.35 -9.06
C MET A 110 35.09 40.54 -8.42
N LYS A 111 35.12 39.23 -8.69
CA LYS A 111 36.21 38.33 -8.31
C LYS A 111 36.93 37.81 -9.55
N THR A 112 38.23 37.58 -9.46
CA THR A 112 39.01 37.02 -10.57
C THR A 112 38.77 35.51 -10.74
N CYS A 113 38.84 35.01 -11.97
CA CYS A 113 38.92 33.57 -12.23
C CYS A 113 40.15 32.97 -11.55
N LYS A 114 40.02 31.84 -10.83
CA LYS A 114 41.15 31.16 -10.13
C LYS A 114 42.37 30.87 -11.01
N ASN A 115 42.18 30.73 -12.33
CA ASN A 115 43.28 30.53 -13.28
C ASN A 115 43.97 31.85 -13.69
N TYR A 116 43.72 32.98 -13.01
CA TYR A 116 44.40 34.25 -13.30
C TYR A 116 45.92 34.15 -13.12
N ILE A 117 46.37 33.36 -12.14
CA ILE A 117 47.77 33.01 -11.92
C ILE A 117 48.39 32.27 -13.11
N ARG A 118 47.57 31.68 -13.99
CA ARG A 118 47.98 30.96 -15.22
C ARG A 118 47.70 31.77 -16.49
N GLY A 119 47.39 33.06 -16.37
CA GLY A 119 47.17 33.96 -17.51
C GLY A 119 45.71 34.31 -17.82
N CYS A 120 44.72 33.72 -17.14
CA CYS A 120 43.32 34.10 -17.35
C CYS A 120 43.05 35.53 -16.85
N ARG A 121 42.26 36.32 -17.58
CA ARG A 121 41.88 37.70 -17.18
C ARG A 121 40.37 37.89 -17.09
N SER A 122 39.61 36.81 -16.95
CA SER A 122 38.16 36.91 -16.76
C SER A 122 37.82 37.41 -15.35
N GLN A 123 36.95 38.42 -15.31
CA GLN A 123 36.34 38.98 -14.10
C GLN A 123 34.94 38.35 -13.94
N LEU A 124 34.64 37.83 -12.75
CA LEU A 124 33.44 37.06 -12.45
C LEU A 124 32.62 37.79 -11.39
N SER A 125 31.30 37.77 -11.48
CA SER A 125 30.46 38.31 -10.41
C SER A 125 30.73 37.57 -9.08
N HIS A 126 30.63 38.26 -7.94
CA HIS A 126 30.72 37.60 -6.63
C HIS A 126 29.71 36.45 -6.48
N SER A 127 28.49 36.62 -7.02
CA SER A 127 27.41 35.61 -7.01
C SER A 127 27.63 34.46 -8.00
N TYR A 128 28.65 34.52 -8.84
CA TYR A 128 28.96 33.47 -9.80
C TYR A 128 29.34 32.17 -9.07
N LYS A 129 28.66 31.07 -9.43
CA LYS A 129 28.69 29.78 -8.72
C LYS A 129 30.08 29.12 -8.67
N PHE A 130 30.93 29.37 -9.67
CA PHE A 130 32.20 28.66 -9.81
C PHE A 130 33.41 29.56 -9.51
N THR A 131 34.53 28.93 -9.18
CA THR A 131 35.80 29.64 -8.91
C THR A 131 36.59 29.91 -10.20
N ARG A 132 36.25 29.26 -11.31
CA ARG A 132 36.86 29.42 -12.64
C ARG A 132 35.82 29.89 -13.65
N CYS A 133 36.23 30.68 -14.64
CA CYS A 133 35.36 31.10 -15.73
C CYS A 133 34.96 29.91 -16.62
N GLU A 134 33.86 30.05 -17.36
CA GLU A 134 33.30 28.99 -18.19
C GLU A 134 34.30 28.46 -19.24
N GLU A 135 35.12 29.34 -19.81
CA GLU A 135 36.14 28.95 -20.78
C GLU A 135 37.23 28.06 -20.15
N CYS A 136 37.75 28.44 -18.98
CA CYS A 136 38.71 27.63 -18.24
C CYS A 136 38.10 26.28 -17.85
N LEU A 137 36.82 26.26 -17.44
CA LEU A 137 36.11 25.03 -17.12
C LEU A 137 35.93 24.14 -18.36
N LYS A 138 35.61 24.72 -19.52
CA LYS A 138 35.49 23.99 -20.79
C LYS A 138 36.81 23.33 -21.19
N GLN A 139 37.91 24.08 -21.14
CA GLN A 139 39.25 23.54 -21.43
C GLN A 139 39.64 22.40 -20.48
N GLU A 140 39.30 22.51 -19.19
CA GLU A 140 39.54 21.43 -18.22
C GLU A 140 38.68 20.20 -18.49
N ARG A 141 37.39 20.37 -18.82
CA ARG A 141 36.49 19.27 -19.21
C ARG A 141 37.00 18.56 -20.45
N GLU A 142 37.43 19.27 -21.48
CA GLU A 142 37.99 18.68 -22.70
C GLU A 142 39.27 17.89 -22.43
N LYS A 143 40.18 18.43 -21.59
CA LYS A 143 41.39 17.72 -21.17
C LYS A 143 41.06 16.45 -20.37
N ASP A 144 40.08 16.51 -19.46
CA ASP A 144 39.62 15.35 -18.70
C ASP A 144 38.96 14.29 -19.60
N HIS A 145 38.11 14.72 -20.54
CA HIS A 145 37.48 13.84 -21.54
C HIS A 145 38.53 13.13 -22.40
N LYS A 146 39.54 13.86 -22.92
CA LYS A 146 40.65 13.27 -23.67
C LYS A 146 41.39 12.23 -22.83
N ARG A 147 41.77 12.59 -21.59
CA ARG A 147 42.46 11.69 -20.66
C ARG A 147 41.67 10.41 -20.40
N ARG A 148 40.35 10.51 -20.18
CA ARG A 148 39.48 9.36 -19.95
C ARG A 148 39.27 8.52 -21.22
N GLY A 149 39.19 9.16 -22.39
CA GLY A 149 39.08 8.48 -23.68
C GLY A 149 40.31 7.64 -24.03
N THR A 150 41.51 8.15 -23.77
CA THR A 150 42.77 7.42 -24.02
C THR A 150 42.87 6.10 -23.24
N ILE A 151 42.19 5.96 -22.12
CA ILE A 151 42.27 4.75 -21.29
C ILE A 151 41.43 3.60 -21.84
N SER A 152 40.36 3.93 -22.54
CA SER A 152 39.52 2.93 -23.22
C SER A 152 40.23 2.24 -24.38
N THR A 153 41.37 2.78 -24.83
CA THR A 153 42.16 2.30 -25.98
C THR A 153 43.50 1.68 -25.58
N ILE A 154 43.84 1.63 -24.29
CA ILE A 154 45.05 0.95 -23.82
C ILE A 154 44.81 -0.56 -23.83
N GLU A 155 45.60 -1.31 -24.58
CA GLU A 155 45.72 -2.76 -24.41
C GLU A 155 46.32 -3.06 -23.05
N VAL A 156 45.48 -3.51 -22.13
CA VAL A 156 45.90 -3.82 -20.76
C VAL A 156 46.43 -5.26 -20.71
N LYS A 157 47.61 -5.45 -20.11
CA LYS A 157 48.23 -6.78 -19.97
C LYS A 157 47.36 -7.71 -19.11
N LEU A 158 47.52 -9.03 -19.29
CA LEU A 158 46.90 -10.05 -18.42
C LEU A 158 47.17 -9.72 -16.93
N LYS A 159 46.09 -9.55 -16.15
CA LYS A 159 46.05 -9.22 -14.70
C LYS A 159 46.17 -7.74 -14.30
N GLU A 160 46.13 -6.81 -15.25
CA GLU A 160 46.05 -5.38 -14.98
C GLU A 160 44.68 -4.80 -15.41
N LYS A 161 44.29 -3.67 -14.82
CA LYS A 161 43.05 -2.96 -15.16
C LYS A 161 43.18 -1.46 -14.89
N ALA A 162 42.52 -0.64 -15.72
CA ALA A 162 42.53 0.81 -15.58
C ALA A 162 41.39 1.32 -14.69
N CYS A 163 41.72 2.25 -13.79
CA CYS A 163 40.76 2.89 -12.90
C CYS A 163 39.97 3.99 -13.61
N SER A 164 38.64 3.88 -13.62
CA SER A 164 37.74 4.89 -14.20
C SER A 164 37.75 6.25 -13.47
N THR A 165 38.31 6.35 -12.27
CA THR A 165 38.38 7.63 -11.52
C THR A 165 39.72 8.35 -11.72
N CYS A 166 40.82 7.74 -11.29
CA CYS A 166 42.15 8.37 -11.35
C CYS A 166 42.89 8.13 -12.66
N CYS A 167 42.30 7.34 -13.56
CA CYS A 167 42.81 7.16 -14.91
C CYS A 167 44.17 6.42 -14.99
N LYS A 168 44.54 5.68 -13.94
CA LYS A 168 45.80 4.91 -13.84
C LYS A 168 45.54 3.41 -13.91
N VAL A 169 46.53 2.65 -14.40
CA VAL A 169 46.51 1.19 -14.46
C VAL A 169 47.02 0.61 -13.13
N PHE A 170 46.33 -0.39 -12.61
CA PHE A 170 46.70 -1.13 -11.39
C PHE A 170 46.48 -2.63 -11.58
N SER A 171 46.98 -3.46 -10.66
CA SER A 171 46.67 -4.88 -10.62
C SER A 171 45.18 -5.15 -10.40
N MET A 172 44.67 -6.28 -10.92
CA MET A 172 43.28 -6.71 -10.73
C MET A 172 42.85 -6.80 -9.26
N GLU A 173 43.77 -7.15 -8.35
CA GLU A 173 43.52 -7.18 -6.90
C GLU A 173 43.02 -5.83 -6.36
N SER A 174 43.54 -4.73 -6.92
CA SER A 174 43.13 -3.38 -6.54
C SER A 174 41.66 -3.07 -6.90
N PHE A 175 40.99 -3.94 -7.66
CA PHE A 175 39.60 -3.78 -8.11
C PHE A 175 38.60 -4.68 -7.36
N GLN A 176 39.04 -5.52 -6.43
CA GLN A 176 38.13 -6.34 -5.64
C GLN A 176 37.43 -5.48 -4.56
N GLY A 177 36.10 -5.46 -4.60
CA GLY A 177 35.22 -4.81 -3.62
C GLY A 177 34.39 -5.80 -2.82
N LEU A 178 33.59 -5.29 -1.88
CA LEU A 178 32.74 -6.09 -0.98
C LEU A 178 31.72 -6.97 -1.73
N HIS A 179 31.26 -6.51 -2.90
CA HIS A 179 30.25 -7.19 -3.72
C HIS A 179 30.83 -7.72 -5.05
N GLY A 180 32.15 -7.87 -5.14
CA GLY A 180 32.85 -8.35 -6.34
C GLY A 180 33.69 -7.28 -7.04
N GLU A 181 34.00 -7.51 -8.31
CA GLU A 181 34.90 -6.69 -9.10
C GLU A 181 34.35 -5.28 -9.38
N THR A 182 35.20 -4.26 -9.25
CA THR A 182 34.83 -2.84 -9.40
C THR A 182 35.52 -2.18 -10.60
N LYS A 183 35.02 -1.00 -11.00
CA LYS A 183 35.60 -0.18 -12.09
C LYS A 183 36.62 0.85 -11.60
N THR A 184 36.86 0.94 -10.29
CA THR A 184 37.70 1.95 -9.66
C THR A 184 38.72 1.26 -8.76
N CYS A 185 39.94 1.78 -8.66
CA CYS A 185 40.97 1.19 -7.79
C CYS A 185 40.69 1.46 -6.31
N LEU A 186 41.31 0.67 -5.42
CA LEU A 186 41.17 0.75 -3.97
C LEU A 186 41.35 2.17 -3.44
N CYS A 187 42.43 2.87 -3.84
CA CYS A 187 42.70 4.23 -3.38
C CYS A 187 41.56 5.21 -3.72
N CYS A 188 40.96 5.09 -4.91
CA CYS A 188 39.83 5.93 -5.30
C CYS A 188 38.56 5.56 -4.55
N ARG A 189 38.33 4.27 -4.25
CA ARG A 189 37.19 3.83 -3.43
C ARG A 189 37.30 4.36 -2.01
N GLU A 190 38.49 4.29 -1.40
CA GLU A 190 38.71 4.84 -0.05
C GLU A 190 38.63 6.37 0.00
N ALA A 191 39.11 7.05 -1.04
CA ALA A 191 38.92 8.49 -1.16
C ALA A 191 37.43 8.86 -1.25
N ASN A 192 36.66 8.11 -2.06
CA ASN A 192 35.21 8.29 -2.15
C ASN A 192 34.52 7.99 -0.81
N LYS A 193 34.91 6.94 -0.09
CA LYS A 193 34.36 6.60 1.23
C LYS A 193 34.54 7.75 2.22
N ARG A 194 35.76 8.31 2.32
CA ARG A 194 36.04 9.48 3.16
C ARG A 194 35.29 10.74 2.74
N ALA A 195 35.01 10.90 1.44
CA ALA A 195 34.20 12.00 0.94
C ALA A 195 32.70 11.80 1.24
N ASP A 196 32.21 10.56 1.13
CA ASP A 196 30.84 10.18 1.45
C ASP A 196 30.53 10.37 2.94
N GLU A 197 31.51 10.11 3.83
CA GLU A 197 31.41 10.37 5.28
C GLU A 197 31.16 11.86 5.62
N LYS A 198 31.64 12.77 4.78
CA LYS A 198 31.45 14.22 4.94
C LYS A 198 30.24 14.76 4.18
N ARG A 199 29.52 13.90 3.45
CA ARG A 199 28.41 14.33 2.60
C ARG A 199 27.14 14.47 3.44
N ASP A 200 26.39 15.54 3.19
CA ASP A 200 25.06 15.70 3.75
C ASP A 200 24.13 14.59 3.21
N VAL A 201 23.79 13.67 4.11
CA VAL A 201 22.95 12.49 3.82
C VAL A 201 21.56 12.91 3.38
N GLU A 202 21.00 13.99 3.95
CA GLU A 202 19.65 14.42 3.63
C GLU A 202 19.60 15.06 2.24
N HIS A 203 20.60 15.88 1.90
CA HIS A 203 20.75 16.42 0.55
C HIS A 203 20.83 15.32 -0.51
N VAL A 204 21.59 14.24 -0.25
CA VAL A 204 21.68 13.09 -1.16
C VAL A 204 20.34 12.39 -1.31
N ARG A 205 19.63 12.14 -0.21
CA ARG A 205 18.30 11.51 -0.22
C ARG A 205 17.29 12.37 -0.96
N GLU A 206 17.36 13.69 -0.83
CA GLU A 206 16.52 14.62 -1.57
C GLU A 206 16.80 14.56 -3.08
N LEU A 207 18.07 14.57 -3.48
CA LEU A 207 18.46 14.41 -4.88
C LEU A 207 18.00 13.06 -5.44
N ALA A 208 18.12 11.98 -4.67
CA ALA A 208 17.62 10.67 -5.04
C ALA A 208 16.09 10.69 -5.26
N ARG A 209 15.33 11.27 -4.32
CA ARG A 209 13.87 11.45 -4.45
C ARG A 209 13.50 12.26 -5.71
N LYS A 210 14.22 13.34 -6.01
CA LYS A 210 14.02 14.13 -7.24
C LYS A 210 14.30 13.30 -8.49
N ASN A 211 15.38 12.52 -8.50
CA ASN A 211 15.74 11.64 -9.62
C ASN A 211 14.74 10.49 -9.82
N GLU A 212 14.21 9.89 -8.75
CA GLU A 212 13.19 8.84 -8.84
C GLU A 212 11.84 9.34 -9.38
N LYS A 213 11.56 10.64 -9.25
CA LYS A 213 10.36 11.26 -9.81
C LYS A 213 10.46 11.49 -11.33
N LYS A 214 11.64 11.39 -11.93
CA LYS A 214 11.82 11.58 -13.38
C LYS A 214 10.97 10.57 -14.19
N PRO A 215 10.19 11.01 -15.20
CA PRO A 215 9.30 10.14 -15.97
C PRO A 215 10.03 8.94 -16.58
N GLU A 216 11.18 9.15 -17.20
CA GLU A 216 12.01 8.10 -17.81
C GLU A 216 12.39 7.00 -16.80
N ARG A 217 12.73 7.40 -15.56
CA ARG A 217 13.10 6.47 -14.48
C ARG A 217 11.90 5.67 -14.00
N ARG A 218 10.73 6.31 -13.91
CA ARG A 218 9.47 5.64 -13.55
C ARG A 218 9.05 4.64 -14.62
N ALA A 219 9.13 5.03 -15.90
CA ALA A 219 8.83 4.16 -17.02
C ALA A 219 9.77 2.94 -17.06
N ALA A 220 11.09 3.15 -16.93
CA ALA A 220 12.05 2.06 -16.86
C ALA A 220 11.79 1.11 -15.68
N LYS A 221 11.47 1.65 -14.49
CA LYS A 221 11.12 0.85 -13.31
C LYS A 221 9.82 0.07 -13.50
N PHE A 222 8.84 0.67 -14.18
CA PHE A 222 7.59 0.00 -14.52
C PHE A 222 7.82 -1.14 -15.52
N ALA A 223 8.51 -0.88 -16.64
CA ALA A 223 8.85 -1.89 -17.63
C ALA A 223 9.63 -3.06 -17.01
N TRP A 224 10.61 -2.78 -16.15
CA TRP A 224 11.34 -3.82 -15.43
C TRP A 224 10.43 -4.67 -14.54
N LYS A 225 9.51 -4.04 -13.79
CA LYS A 225 8.55 -4.75 -12.93
C LYS A 225 7.63 -5.64 -13.73
N GLU A 226 7.15 -5.17 -14.88
CA GLU A 226 6.28 -5.96 -15.76
C GLU A 226 7.05 -7.15 -16.37
N ALA A 227 8.28 -6.94 -16.82
CA ALA A 227 9.14 -8.01 -17.35
C ALA A 227 9.61 -9.02 -16.27
N ASN A 228 9.63 -8.61 -14.99
CA ASN A 228 10.13 -9.43 -13.87
C ASN A 228 9.07 -9.58 -12.76
N TYR A 229 7.81 -9.75 -13.13
CA TYR A 229 6.72 -9.70 -12.16
C TYR A 229 6.79 -10.82 -11.11
N GLU A 230 7.35 -11.97 -11.47
CA GLU A 230 7.63 -13.06 -10.53
C GLU A 230 8.56 -12.62 -9.39
N LYS A 231 9.64 -11.87 -9.69
CA LYS A 231 10.54 -11.31 -8.67
C LYS A 231 9.82 -10.30 -7.78
N VAL A 232 8.88 -9.54 -8.34
CA VAL A 232 8.03 -8.61 -7.58
C VAL A 232 7.10 -9.37 -6.64
N ALA A 233 6.48 -10.45 -7.12
CA ALA A 233 5.63 -11.32 -6.32
C ALA A 233 6.42 -12.01 -5.20
N MET A 234 7.61 -12.56 -5.49
CA MET A 234 8.52 -13.12 -4.49
C MET A 234 8.86 -12.10 -3.41
N TYR A 235 9.23 -10.88 -3.78
CA TYR A 235 9.51 -9.81 -2.83
C TYR A 235 8.33 -9.55 -1.88
N TRP A 236 7.09 -9.53 -2.38
CA TRP A 236 5.90 -9.36 -1.54
C TRP A 236 5.64 -10.55 -0.63
N ILE A 237 5.84 -11.77 -1.11
CA ILE A 237 5.69 -12.99 -0.32
C ILE A 237 6.74 -13.03 0.80
N ASP A 238 8.00 -12.72 0.50
CA ASP A 238 9.07 -12.66 1.51
C ASP A 238 8.85 -11.52 2.51
N ALA A 239 8.34 -10.38 2.06
CA ALA A 239 7.93 -9.30 2.96
C ALA A 239 6.81 -9.75 3.91
N ARG A 240 5.83 -10.50 3.39
CA ARG A 240 4.77 -11.09 4.22
C ARG A 240 5.31 -12.14 5.19
N LYS A 241 6.22 -13.00 4.76
CA LYS A 241 6.91 -13.98 5.61
C LYS A 241 7.55 -13.28 6.81
N ARG A 242 8.36 -12.24 6.56
CA ARG A 242 9.01 -11.46 7.63
C ARG A 242 8.00 -10.85 8.61
N LEU A 243 6.87 -10.35 8.12
CA LEU A 243 5.80 -9.81 8.98
C LEU A 243 5.17 -10.91 9.85
N ILE A 244 4.92 -12.10 9.27
CA ILE A 244 4.36 -13.25 9.98
C ILE A 244 5.33 -13.80 11.04
N GLU A 245 6.63 -13.85 10.73
CA GLU A 245 7.67 -14.32 11.65
C GLU A 245 7.89 -13.32 12.81
N ASN A 246 7.92 -12.02 12.50
CA ASN A 246 8.17 -10.98 13.50
C ASN A 246 6.97 -10.72 14.41
N ASP A 247 5.78 -10.53 13.86
CA ASP A 247 4.55 -10.21 14.60
C ASP A 247 3.31 -10.71 13.87
N LEU A 248 3.00 -12.00 14.08
CA LEU A 248 1.82 -12.62 13.50
C LEU A 248 0.52 -11.96 13.97
N GLU A 249 0.43 -11.57 15.25
CA GLU A 249 -0.81 -11.04 15.80
C GLU A 249 -1.10 -9.64 15.25
N GLY A 250 -0.09 -8.76 15.22
CA GLY A 250 -0.20 -7.44 14.60
C GLY A 250 -0.48 -7.53 13.09
N TYR A 251 0.12 -8.50 12.39
CA TYR A 251 -0.20 -8.76 10.98
C TYR A 251 -1.67 -9.13 10.78
N LEU A 252 -2.20 -10.07 11.57
CA LEU A 252 -3.60 -10.50 11.49
C LEU A 252 -4.56 -9.36 11.84
N LYS A 253 -4.24 -8.59 12.90
CA LYS A 253 -5.04 -7.42 13.31
C LYS A 253 -5.10 -6.37 12.19
N LYS A 254 -3.97 -6.02 11.59
CA LYS A 254 -3.90 -5.05 10.49
C LYS A 254 -4.70 -5.54 9.27
N ASN A 255 -4.65 -6.84 8.96
CA ASN A 255 -5.45 -7.41 7.89
C ASN A 255 -6.94 -7.35 8.20
N ALA A 256 -7.36 -7.66 9.43
CA ALA A 256 -8.75 -7.58 9.85
C ALA A 256 -9.29 -6.14 9.75
N GLU A 257 -8.50 -5.15 10.19
CA GLU A 257 -8.83 -3.73 10.06
C GLU A 257 -8.93 -3.29 8.59
N THR A 258 -8.00 -3.73 7.75
CA THR A 258 -8.02 -3.45 6.31
C THR A 258 -9.28 -4.03 5.67
N MET A 259 -9.63 -5.27 5.99
CA MET A 259 -10.84 -5.92 5.48
C MET A 259 -12.11 -5.27 6.02
N LYS A 260 -12.11 -4.77 7.27
CA LYS A 260 -13.23 -3.98 7.81
C LYS A 260 -13.43 -2.70 7.00
N LYS A 261 -12.37 -1.90 6.84
CA LYS A 261 -12.41 -0.68 6.00
C LYS A 261 -12.87 -0.98 4.58
N TRP A 262 -12.45 -2.11 4.01
CA TRP A 262 -12.91 -2.52 2.68
C TRP A 262 -14.41 -2.83 2.65
N ARG A 263 -14.95 -3.57 3.62
CA ARG A 263 -16.38 -3.87 3.71
C ARG A 263 -17.21 -2.61 3.89
N ASP A 264 -16.76 -1.73 4.78
CA ASP A 264 -17.44 -0.45 5.08
C ASP A 264 -17.44 0.47 3.85
N ALA A 265 -16.36 0.46 3.06
CA ALA A 265 -16.26 1.25 1.82
C ALA A 265 -16.89 0.57 0.58
N ASN A 266 -17.27 -0.71 0.64
CA ASN A 266 -17.80 -1.48 -0.49
C ASN A 266 -19.03 -2.32 -0.09
N PRO A 267 -20.10 -1.72 0.47
CA PRO A 267 -21.27 -2.47 0.96
C PRO A 267 -21.98 -3.28 -0.13
N GLU A 268 -22.09 -2.74 -1.35
CA GLU A 268 -22.72 -3.41 -2.49
C GLU A 268 -21.99 -4.71 -2.86
N LYS A 269 -20.65 -4.66 -2.95
CA LYS A 269 -19.85 -5.87 -3.22
C LYS A 269 -19.97 -6.91 -2.10
N VAL A 270 -20.14 -6.47 -0.85
CA VAL A 270 -20.39 -7.39 0.27
C VAL A 270 -21.75 -8.09 0.10
N GLN A 271 -22.78 -7.35 -0.30
CA GLN A 271 -24.10 -7.92 -0.59
C GLN A 271 -24.02 -8.94 -1.74
N GLU A 272 -23.35 -8.60 -2.84
CA GLU A 272 -23.14 -9.48 -3.99
C GLU A 272 -22.44 -10.79 -3.58
N ILE A 273 -21.36 -10.70 -2.80
CA ILE A 273 -20.64 -11.87 -2.27
C ILE A 273 -21.55 -12.73 -1.39
N ASN A 274 -22.38 -12.11 -0.55
CA ASN A 274 -23.30 -12.83 0.32
C ASN A 274 -24.39 -13.55 -0.49
N ILE A 275 -24.96 -12.88 -1.49
CA ILE A 275 -25.94 -13.48 -2.41
C ILE A 275 -25.32 -14.68 -3.14
N THR A 276 -24.11 -14.52 -3.65
CA THR A 276 -23.37 -15.59 -4.35
C THR A 276 -23.18 -16.81 -3.45
N LYS A 277 -22.83 -16.61 -2.17
CA LYS A 277 -22.72 -17.70 -1.18
C LYS A 277 -24.07 -18.35 -0.88
N ILE A 278 -25.15 -17.58 -0.78
CA ILE A 278 -26.50 -18.07 -0.51
C ILE A 278 -27.02 -18.93 -1.67
N ASN A 279 -26.65 -18.57 -2.90
CA ASN A 279 -27.06 -19.25 -4.14
C ASN A 279 -26.09 -20.37 -4.56
N ASN A 280 -25.00 -20.59 -3.82
CA ASN A 280 -24.04 -21.64 -4.10
C ASN A 280 -24.32 -22.87 -3.23
N ILE A 281 -24.74 -23.97 -3.85
CA ILE A 281 -25.15 -25.22 -3.17
C ILE A 281 -24.01 -25.79 -2.31
N ASP A 282 -22.77 -25.78 -2.80
CA ASP A 282 -21.59 -26.28 -2.08
C ASP A 282 -21.31 -25.49 -0.79
N SER A 283 -21.51 -24.18 -0.86
CA SER A 283 -21.41 -23.29 0.29
C SER A 283 -22.50 -23.62 1.31
N GLN A 284 -23.74 -23.88 0.86
CA GLN A 284 -24.84 -24.26 1.75
C GLN A 284 -24.63 -25.61 2.43
N TYR A 285 -24.15 -26.63 1.72
CA TYR A 285 -23.77 -27.91 2.32
C TYR A 285 -22.76 -27.72 3.47
N SER A 286 -21.72 -26.91 3.22
CA SER A 286 -20.69 -26.60 4.23
C SER A 286 -21.27 -25.86 5.45
N VAL A 287 -22.25 -24.98 5.23
CA VAL A 287 -22.97 -24.27 6.30
C VAL A 287 -23.76 -25.24 7.15
N TYR A 288 -24.53 -26.15 6.55
CA TYR A 288 -25.31 -27.16 7.27
C TYR A 288 -24.42 -28.09 8.10
N LYS A 289 -23.36 -28.63 7.48
CA LYS A 289 -22.38 -29.47 8.18
C LYS A 289 -21.74 -28.75 9.37
N THR A 290 -21.29 -27.51 9.19
CA THR A 290 -20.70 -26.72 10.27
C THR A 290 -21.73 -26.40 11.37
N SER A 291 -22.97 -26.10 10.98
CA SER A 291 -24.07 -25.85 11.92
C SER A 291 -24.37 -27.09 12.77
N ALA A 292 -24.42 -28.27 12.15
CA ALA A 292 -24.63 -29.54 12.83
C ALA A 292 -23.53 -29.80 13.87
N ILE A 293 -22.26 -29.67 13.49
CA ILE A 293 -21.12 -29.79 14.41
C ILE A 293 -21.24 -28.82 15.60
N SER A 294 -21.62 -27.57 15.36
CA SER A 294 -21.75 -26.55 16.42
C SER A 294 -22.91 -26.83 17.38
N LYS A 295 -23.93 -27.54 16.90
CA LYS A 295 -25.12 -27.95 17.65
C LYS A 295 -25.01 -29.38 18.20
N GLN A 296 -23.88 -30.05 17.95
CA GLN A 296 -23.63 -31.46 18.28
C GLN A 296 -24.75 -32.36 17.76
N LEU A 297 -25.02 -32.21 16.46
CA LEU A 297 -25.95 -33.04 15.71
C LEU A 297 -25.16 -33.91 14.74
N ASP A 298 -25.57 -35.16 14.60
CA ASP A 298 -25.03 -36.03 13.57
C ASP A 298 -25.26 -35.43 12.19
N PHE A 299 -24.33 -35.68 11.28
CA PHE A 299 -24.41 -35.22 9.90
C PHE A 299 -23.90 -36.33 8.99
N GLU A 300 -24.83 -37.17 8.55
CA GLU A 300 -24.55 -38.37 7.74
C GLU A 300 -24.91 -38.18 6.26
N LEU A 301 -25.61 -37.09 5.91
CA LEU A 301 -25.87 -36.75 4.51
C LEU A 301 -24.55 -36.60 3.75
N THR A 302 -24.39 -37.35 2.67
CA THR A 302 -23.31 -37.10 1.72
C THR A 302 -23.59 -35.82 0.93
N LYS A 303 -22.58 -35.34 0.19
CA LYS A 303 -22.77 -34.18 -0.70
C LYS A 303 -23.80 -34.49 -1.79
N GLY A 304 -23.80 -35.72 -2.33
CA GLY A 304 -24.76 -36.16 -3.34
C GLY A 304 -26.19 -36.16 -2.81
N ASP A 305 -26.40 -36.81 -1.66
CA ASP A 305 -27.70 -36.85 -0.96
C ASP A 305 -28.25 -35.45 -0.70
N PHE A 306 -27.38 -34.54 -0.26
CA PHE A 306 -27.77 -33.16 0.01
C PHE A 306 -28.24 -32.44 -1.26
N VAL A 307 -27.51 -32.56 -2.36
CA VAL A 307 -27.84 -31.91 -3.64
C VAL A 307 -29.19 -32.41 -4.15
N GLU A 308 -29.37 -33.73 -4.23
CA GLU A 308 -30.63 -34.35 -4.66
C GLU A 308 -31.82 -33.92 -3.79
N MET A 309 -31.60 -33.87 -2.47
CA MET A 309 -32.62 -33.43 -1.52
C MET A 309 -32.99 -31.95 -1.71
N VAL A 310 -32.02 -31.04 -1.82
CA VAL A 310 -32.35 -29.60 -1.92
C VAL A 310 -32.91 -29.21 -3.29
N GLU A 311 -32.62 -29.94 -4.35
CA GLU A 311 -33.20 -29.72 -5.68
C GLU A 311 -34.64 -30.25 -5.77
N SER A 312 -35.04 -31.13 -4.85
CA SER A 312 -36.41 -31.61 -4.77
C SER A 312 -37.39 -30.51 -4.33
N PRO A 313 -38.68 -30.56 -4.75
CA PRO A 313 -39.71 -29.65 -4.28
C PRO A 313 -39.88 -29.68 -2.76
N CYS A 314 -40.25 -28.54 -2.17
CA CYS A 314 -40.42 -28.45 -0.72
C CYS A 314 -41.47 -29.46 -0.22
N TYR A 315 -41.12 -30.22 0.82
CA TYR A 315 -41.95 -31.24 1.43
C TYR A 315 -43.32 -30.71 1.85
N TYR A 316 -43.41 -29.49 2.40
CA TYR A 316 -44.66 -28.93 2.88
C TYR A 316 -45.51 -28.22 1.81
N CYS A 317 -44.91 -27.42 0.94
CA CYS A 317 -45.68 -26.57 0.01
C CYS A 317 -45.44 -26.86 -1.48
N GLY A 318 -44.50 -27.76 -1.81
CA GLY A 318 -44.28 -28.21 -3.18
C GLY A 318 -43.54 -27.24 -4.09
N ILE A 319 -43.08 -26.08 -3.58
CA ILE A 319 -42.32 -25.13 -4.41
C ILE A 319 -40.82 -25.43 -4.43
N ILE A 320 -40.16 -24.97 -5.48
CA ILE A 320 -38.72 -24.75 -5.53
C ILE A 320 -38.50 -23.24 -5.48
N GLN A 321 -37.56 -22.77 -4.67
CA GLN A 321 -37.25 -21.34 -4.56
C GLN A 321 -36.63 -20.81 -5.86
N GLU A 322 -36.74 -19.50 -6.10
CA GLU A 322 -36.22 -18.84 -7.31
C GLU A 322 -34.74 -19.10 -7.58
N LYS A 323 -33.94 -19.28 -6.53
CA LYS A 323 -32.51 -19.63 -6.64
C LYS A 323 -32.23 -21.05 -7.15
N GLY A 324 -33.25 -21.83 -7.49
CA GLY A 324 -33.15 -23.16 -8.08
C GLY A 324 -33.12 -24.33 -7.09
N PHE A 325 -32.99 -24.06 -5.79
CA PHE A 325 -32.96 -25.11 -4.76
C PHE A 325 -33.49 -24.64 -3.39
N ASN A 326 -33.92 -25.59 -2.59
CA ASN A 326 -34.46 -25.42 -1.25
C ASN A 326 -33.38 -25.53 -0.16
N GLY A 327 -33.79 -25.46 1.10
CA GLY A 327 -32.95 -25.88 2.22
C GLY A 327 -33.33 -27.29 2.68
N VAL A 328 -32.76 -27.68 3.81
CA VAL A 328 -33.11 -28.91 4.52
C VAL A 328 -33.83 -28.55 5.83
N ASP A 329 -34.97 -29.18 6.06
CA ASP A 329 -35.65 -29.21 7.37
C ASP A 329 -35.48 -30.59 8.00
N ARG A 330 -35.44 -30.60 9.34
CA ARG A 330 -35.43 -31.83 10.13
C ARG A 330 -36.84 -32.10 10.63
N LEU A 331 -37.41 -33.24 10.21
CA LEU A 331 -38.79 -33.63 10.54
C LEU A 331 -39.00 -33.64 12.05
N ASP A 332 -38.12 -34.36 12.75
CA ASP A 332 -38.01 -34.35 14.19
C ASP A 332 -36.80 -33.48 14.58
N SER A 333 -37.11 -32.34 15.19
CA SER A 333 -36.11 -31.38 15.65
C SER A 333 -35.77 -31.51 17.13
N ASP A 334 -36.55 -32.32 17.87
CA ASP A 334 -36.49 -32.43 19.32
C ASP A 334 -35.74 -33.69 19.79
N SER A 335 -35.57 -34.71 18.92
CA SER A 335 -34.71 -35.85 19.22
C SER A 335 -33.21 -35.59 19.00
N ASP A 336 -32.38 -36.53 19.46
CA ASP A 336 -30.94 -36.56 19.18
C ASP A 336 -30.62 -36.83 17.70
N LYS A 337 -31.63 -37.08 16.85
CA LYS A 337 -31.44 -37.35 15.43
C LYS A 337 -30.97 -36.09 14.71
N GLY A 338 -29.78 -36.19 14.12
CA GLY A 338 -29.18 -35.14 13.32
C GLY A 338 -29.70 -35.06 11.89
N TYR A 339 -28.79 -34.70 10.98
CA TYR A 339 -29.00 -34.68 9.55
C TYR A 339 -28.71 -36.06 8.96
N ILE A 340 -29.70 -36.93 9.04
CA ILE A 340 -29.72 -38.27 8.44
C ILE A 340 -30.87 -38.34 7.42
N MET A 341 -30.76 -39.23 6.43
CA MET A 341 -31.72 -39.30 5.32
C MET A 341 -33.18 -39.48 5.79
N SER A 342 -33.41 -40.30 6.81
CA SER A 342 -34.76 -40.57 7.34
C SER A 342 -35.37 -39.42 8.15
N ASN A 343 -34.57 -38.44 8.58
CA ASN A 343 -35.04 -37.29 9.38
C ASN A 343 -35.01 -35.98 8.58
N CYS A 344 -34.53 -35.99 7.34
CA CYS A 344 -34.32 -34.78 6.55
C CYS A 344 -35.22 -34.75 5.33
N VAL A 345 -35.78 -33.58 5.04
CA VAL A 345 -36.58 -33.35 3.84
C VAL A 345 -36.24 -32.00 3.20
N SER A 346 -36.45 -31.92 1.89
CA SER A 346 -36.41 -30.64 1.18
C SER A 346 -37.40 -29.66 1.78
N CYS A 347 -36.96 -28.44 2.12
CA CYS A 347 -37.82 -27.44 2.69
C CYS A 347 -37.42 -26.02 2.28
N CYS A 348 -38.37 -25.27 1.71
CA CYS A 348 -38.16 -23.85 1.45
C CYS A 348 -37.97 -23.10 2.78
N GLN A 349 -37.27 -21.96 2.73
CA GLN A 349 -36.98 -21.18 3.93
C GLN A 349 -38.27 -20.77 4.68
N PHE A 350 -39.32 -20.41 3.96
CA PHE A 350 -40.58 -19.97 4.54
C PHE A 350 -41.23 -21.09 5.38
N CYS A 351 -41.40 -22.30 4.84
CA CYS A 351 -41.98 -23.42 5.58
C CYS A 351 -41.12 -23.82 6.79
N ASN A 352 -39.79 -23.87 6.63
CA ASN A 352 -38.88 -24.19 7.72
C ASN A 352 -39.01 -23.18 8.88
N MET A 353 -39.15 -21.90 8.55
CA MET A 353 -39.30 -20.83 9.53
C MET A 353 -40.68 -20.80 10.20
N MET A 354 -41.76 -21.16 9.48
CA MET A 354 -43.11 -21.30 10.05
C MET A 354 -43.23 -22.53 10.95
N LYS A 355 -42.65 -23.67 10.53
CA LYS A 355 -42.63 -24.90 11.31
C LYS A 355 -41.83 -24.72 12.61
N GLY A 356 -40.65 -24.11 12.52
CA GLY A 356 -39.75 -24.01 13.66
C GLY A 356 -39.40 -25.38 14.21
N CYS A 357 -39.71 -25.62 15.49
CA CYS A 357 -39.51 -26.91 16.15
C CYS A 357 -40.74 -27.83 16.14
N LEU A 358 -41.84 -27.42 15.52
CA LEU A 358 -43.05 -28.26 15.47
C LEU A 358 -42.77 -29.53 14.66
N GLY A 359 -43.34 -30.65 15.09
CA GLY A 359 -43.44 -31.84 14.25
C GLY A 359 -44.28 -31.57 13.00
N PRO A 360 -44.08 -32.34 11.92
CA PRO A 360 -44.74 -32.10 10.63
C PRO A 360 -46.27 -32.12 10.73
N THR A 361 -46.85 -33.04 11.50
CA THR A 361 -48.30 -33.18 11.67
C THR A 361 -48.91 -31.95 12.34
N ILE A 362 -48.39 -31.55 13.50
CA ILE A 362 -48.85 -30.37 14.25
C ILE A 362 -48.70 -29.10 13.40
N PHE A 363 -47.61 -28.99 12.64
CA PHE A 363 -47.41 -27.86 11.75
C PHE A 363 -48.50 -27.81 10.66
N ILE A 364 -48.78 -28.91 9.97
CA ILE A 364 -49.79 -28.99 8.92
C ILE A 364 -51.20 -28.72 9.50
N ASN A 365 -51.54 -29.32 10.63
CA ASN A 365 -52.83 -29.12 11.30
C ASN A 365 -53.05 -27.65 11.69
N ARG A 366 -52.04 -26.97 12.24
CA ARG A 366 -52.13 -25.53 12.55
C ARG A 366 -52.37 -24.69 11.30
N VAL A 367 -51.70 -25.02 10.19
CA VAL A 367 -51.88 -24.33 8.92
C VAL A 367 -53.29 -24.58 8.34
N GLU A 368 -53.80 -25.81 8.43
CA GLU A 368 -55.17 -26.16 8.03
C GLU A 368 -56.20 -25.41 8.86
N HIS A 369 -56.02 -25.36 10.18
CA HIS A 369 -56.90 -24.64 11.09
C HIS A 369 -56.96 -23.14 10.76
N ILE A 370 -55.79 -22.49 10.59
CA ILE A 370 -55.71 -21.06 10.22
C ILE A 370 -56.40 -20.82 8.87
N SER A 371 -56.10 -21.65 7.86
CA SER A 371 -56.68 -21.50 6.52
C SER A 371 -58.20 -21.71 6.52
N THR A 372 -58.69 -22.65 7.32
CA THR A 372 -60.13 -22.92 7.49
C THR A 372 -60.82 -21.77 8.21
N HIS A 373 -60.22 -21.26 9.29
CA HIS A 373 -60.77 -20.12 10.03
C HIS A 373 -60.88 -18.86 9.15
N LEU A 374 -59.84 -18.59 8.36
CA LEU A 374 -59.79 -17.46 7.42
C LEU A 374 -60.62 -17.71 6.13
N LYS A 375 -61.30 -18.86 6.00
CA LYS A 375 -62.12 -19.25 4.84
C LYS A 375 -61.34 -19.30 3.52
N LEU A 376 -60.04 -19.59 3.62
CA LEU A 376 -59.13 -19.74 2.47
C LEU A 376 -59.13 -21.16 1.92
N PHE A 377 -59.47 -22.14 2.77
CA PHE A 377 -59.47 -23.56 2.47
C PHE A 377 -60.59 -24.26 3.25
N GLN A 378 -61.18 -25.32 2.67
CA GLN A 378 -62.21 -26.11 3.34
C GLN A 378 -61.59 -27.34 4.03
N GLY A 379 -61.07 -27.14 5.24
CA GLY A 379 -60.47 -28.18 6.06
C GLY A 379 -61.14 -28.35 7.42
N ASN A 380 -60.40 -28.95 8.34
CA ASN A 380 -60.79 -29.19 9.73
C ASN A 380 -60.17 -28.13 10.66
N LEU A 381 -60.84 -27.90 11.79
CA LEU A 381 -60.32 -27.05 12.86
C LEU A 381 -59.60 -27.90 13.91
N HIS A 382 -58.30 -27.68 14.06
CA HIS A 382 -57.43 -28.34 15.04
C HIS A 382 -57.08 -27.40 16.20
N SER A 383 -58.08 -27.06 17.04
CA SER A 383 -57.90 -26.08 18.13
C SER A 383 -56.94 -26.55 19.22
N GLU A 384 -56.90 -27.87 19.43
CA GLU A 384 -56.08 -28.60 20.40
C GLU A 384 -54.57 -28.47 20.14
N ASP A 385 -54.18 -28.26 18.89
CA ASP A 385 -52.77 -28.12 18.50
C ASP A 385 -52.18 -26.75 18.87
N PHE A 386 -52.99 -25.82 19.38
CA PHE A 386 -52.55 -24.49 19.80
C PHE A 386 -52.36 -24.41 21.31
N LYS A 387 -51.10 -24.29 21.74
CA LYS A 387 -50.75 -24.17 23.17
C LYS A 387 -51.31 -22.91 23.81
N ASP A 388 -51.73 -23.04 25.06
CA ASP A 388 -52.15 -21.92 25.90
C ASP A 388 -50.95 -21.11 26.42
N ILE A 389 -51.18 -19.82 26.70
CA ILE A 389 -50.18 -18.86 27.13
C ILE A 389 -50.86 -17.96 28.16
N ALA A 390 -50.44 -18.02 29.42
CA ALA A 390 -51.13 -17.30 30.49
C ALA A 390 -50.63 -15.85 30.69
N ASN A 391 -49.40 -15.55 30.24
CA ASN A 391 -48.69 -14.33 30.61
C ASN A 391 -48.52 -13.40 29.42
N VAL A 392 -49.16 -12.23 29.48
CA VAL A 392 -49.08 -11.16 28.50
C VAL A 392 -49.10 -9.84 29.26
N ASN A 393 -48.02 -9.05 29.17
CA ASN A 393 -47.89 -7.79 29.89
C ASN A 393 -47.64 -6.63 28.94
N TYR A 394 -48.30 -5.51 29.18
CA TYR A 394 -48.11 -4.27 28.41
C TYR A 394 -46.64 -3.80 28.41
N SER A 395 -45.97 -3.85 29.56
CA SER A 395 -44.58 -3.39 29.71
C SER A 395 -43.60 -4.14 28.80
N ASP A 396 -43.84 -5.42 28.54
CA ASP A 396 -42.98 -6.25 27.69
C ASP A 396 -43.02 -5.75 26.23
N TYR A 397 -44.17 -5.25 25.77
CA TYR A 397 -44.31 -4.68 24.44
C TYR A 397 -43.63 -3.31 24.33
N THR A 398 -43.79 -2.44 25.34
CA THR A 398 -43.10 -1.15 25.37
C THR A 398 -41.58 -1.32 25.39
N LEU A 399 -41.05 -2.22 26.21
CA LEU A 399 -39.62 -2.54 26.27
C LEU A 399 -39.09 -3.13 24.96
N ARG A 400 -39.87 -4.00 24.32
CA ARG A 400 -39.54 -4.58 23.02
C ARG A 400 -39.54 -3.53 21.91
N ALA A 401 -40.52 -2.65 21.90
CA ALA A 401 -40.62 -1.55 20.93
C ALA A 401 -39.41 -0.63 21.03
N ASN A 402 -39.06 -0.19 22.24
CA ASN A 402 -37.88 0.62 22.49
C ASN A 402 -36.59 -0.08 22.01
N ARG A 403 -36.39 -1.36 22.38
CA ARG A 403 -35.20 -2.14 21.95
C ARG A 403 -35.07 -2.27 20.42
N LYS A 404 -36.19 -2.24 19.72
CA LYS A 404 -36.23 -2.36 18.25
C LYS A 404 -36.41 -1.01 17.54
N GLU A 405 -36.38 0.10 18.28
CA GLU A 405 -36.62 1.44 17.76
C GLU A 405 -37.94 1.55 16.98
N LEU A 406 -38.98 0.91 17.52
CA LEU A 406 -40.33 0.94 16.97
C LEU A 406 -41.18 1.98 17.70
N GLU A 407 -42.02 2.67 16.96
CA GLU A 407 -43.07 3.51 17.52
C GLU A 407 -43.99 2.68 18.43
N PHE A 408 -44.39 3.27 19.55
CA PHE A 408 -45.33 2.68 20.49
C PHE A 408 -46.32 3.76 20.94
N ASP A 409 -47.46 3.80 20.27
CA ASP A 409 -48.58 4.71 20.55
C ASP A 409 -49.85 3.89 20.80
N LEU A 410 -49.85 3.18 21.93
CA LEU A 410 -51.02 2.46 22.44
C LEU A 410 -51.25 2.86 23.89
N SER A 411 -52.50 3.16 24.25
CA SER A 411 -52.87 3.28 25.66
C SER A 411 -52.93 1.92 26.34
N LYS A 412 -52.66 1.88 27.65
CA LYS A 412 -52.77 0.63 28.44
C LYS A 412 -54.20 0.08 28.44
N SER A 413 -55.21 0.95 28.41
CA SER A 413 -56.62 0.56 28.28
C SER A 413 -56.90 -0.09 26.93
N PHE A 414 -56.50 0.55 25.81
CA PHE A 414 -56.64 -0.03 24.47
C PHE A 414 -55.98 -1.39 24.39
N PHE A 415 -54.73 -1.53 24.87
CA PHE A 415 -54.03 -2.82 24.91
C PHE A 415 -54.84 -3.90 25.64
N ASN A 416 -55.35 -3.60 26.83
CA ASN A 416 -56.08 -4.55 27.66
C ASN A 416 -57.40 -5.00 27.03
N GLU A 417 -58.09 -4.12 26.29
CA GLU A 417 -59.28 -4.49 25.53
C GLU A 417 -58.92 -5.29 24.28
N LYS A 418 -57.91 -4.85 23.53
CA LYS A 418 -57.50 -5.49 22.28
C LYS A 418 -57.10 -6.96 22.48
N ILE A 419 -56.33 -7.28 23.52
CA ILE A 419 -55.90 -8.67 23.79
C ILE A 419 -57.03 -9.63 24.20
N LYS A 420 -58.24 -9.13 24.49
CA LYS A 420 -59.40 -9.98 24.80
C LYS A 420 -60.13 -10.47 23.55
N GLU A 421 -59.92 -9.81 22.41
CA GLU A 421 -60.49 -10.24 21.14
C GLU A 421 -59.95 -11.62 20.74
N PRO A 422 -60.71 -12.43 19.96
CA PRO A 422 -60.20 -13.66 19.39
C PRO A 422 -58.95 -13.40 18.53
N CYS A 423 -58.07 -14.38 18.45
CA CYS A 423 -56.92 -14.31 17.55
C CYS A 423 -57.40 -14.08 16.11
N TYR A 424 -56.93 -13.03 15.45
CA TYR A 424 -57.41 -12.70 14.10
C TYR A 424 -57.01 -13.73 13.02
N LEU A 425 -56.02 -14.60 13.31
CA LEU A 425 -55.54 -15.62 12.38
C LEU A 425 -56.22 -16.99 12.58
N CYS A 426 -56.41 -17.42 13.83
CA CYS A 426 -56.97 -18.75 14.13
C CYS A 426 -58.26 -18.72 14.94
N GLY A 427 -58.75 -17.56 15.36
CA GLY A 427 -59.97 -17.46 16.15
C GLY A 427 -59.86 -17.92 17.60
N LYS A 428 -58.66 -18.29 18.08
CA LYS A 428 -58.47 -18.74 19.47
C LYS A 428 -58.94 -17.66 20.45
N GLN A 429 -59.92 -18.03 21.28
CA GLN A 429 -60.54 -17.19 22.30
C GLN A 429 -59.69 -17.17 23.57
N ILE A 430 -59.82 -16.12 24.37
CA ILE A 430 -59.23 -16.08 25.72
C ILE A 430 -59.93 -17.09 26.64
N SER A 431 -59.18 -17.59 27.62
CA SER A 431 -59.69 -18.50 28.66
C SER A 431 -59.00 -18.19 29.99
N THR A 432 -59.31 -18.97 31.03
CA THR A 432 -58.60 -18.89 32.32
C THR A 432 -57.13 -19.27 32.19
N THR A 433 -56.77 -20.10 31.20
CA THR A 433 -55.40 -20.60 30.95
C THR A 433 -54.71 -19.90 29.78
N HIS A 434 -55.45 -19.17 28.95
CA HIS A 434 -54.93 -18.54 27.72
C HIS A 434 -55.28 -17.05 27.61
N LYS A 435 -54.28 -16.27 27.21
CA LYS A 435 -54.40 -14.88 26.78
C LYS A 435 -53.81 -14.73 25.39
N ASN A 436 -54.46 -13.90 24.57
CA ASN A 436 -53.87 -13.43 23.32
C ASN A 436 -52.88 -12.29 23.60
N GLY A 437 -51.93 -12.12 22.70
CA GLY A 437 -51.04 -10.96 22.66
C GLY A 437 -51.43 -10.01 21.53
N LEU A 438 -50.49 -9.13 21.17
CA LEU A 438 -50.61 -8.29 19.99
C LEU A 438 -49.64 -8.77 18.90
N ASP A 439 -50.17 -8.95 17.71
CA ASP A 439 -49.40 -9.02 16.48
C ASP A 439 -49.42 -7.66 15.78
N ARG A 440 -48.30 -7.30 15.17
CA ARG A 440 -48.23 -6.13 14.29
C ARG A 440 -48.57 -6.62 12.89
N PHE A 441 -49.66 -6.13 12.33
CA PHE A 441 -50.19 -6.57 11.05
C PHE A 441 -49.12 -6.41 9.97
N ASP A 442 -48.56 -5.19 9.85
CA ASP A 442 -47.28 -4.92 9.21
C ASP A 442 -46.16 -4.86 10.26
N SER A 443 -45.13 -5.70 10.11
CA SER A 443 -44.00 -5.77 11.02
C SER A 443 -42.99 -4.63 10.88
N ASP A 444 -43.06 -3.88 9.78
CA ASP A 444 -42.26 -2.68 9.54
C ASP A 444 -42.82 -1.47 10.29
N ILE A 445 -44.11 -1.50 10.66
CA ILE A 445 -44.79 -0.45 11.42
C ILE A 445 -44.75 -0.79 12.93
N GLY A 446 -44.74 0.25 13.75
CA GLY A 446 -44.77 0.15 15.22
C GLY A 446 -46.09 -0.37 15.79
N TYR A 447 -46.23 -0.22 17.10
CA TYR A 447 -47.46 -0.52 17.84
C TYR A 447 -48.36 0.72 17.86
N ILE A 448 -49.24 0.82 16.87
CA ILE A 448 -50.27 1.87 16.75
C ILE A 448 -51.63 1.20 16.56
N GLU A 449 -52.72 1.84 16.97
CA GLU A 449 -54.06 1.20 17.05
C GLU A 449 -54.49 0.53 15.74
N ASN A 450 -54.21 1.15 14.59
CA ASN A 450 -54.59 0.63 13.26
C ASN A 450 -53.65 -0.45 12.70
N ASN A 451 -52.53 -0.75 13.36
CA ASN A 451 -51.56 -1.76 12.91
C ASN A 451 -51.50 -2.98 13.85
N VAL A 452 -52.27 -3.02 14.94
CA VAL A 452 -52.21 -4.12 15.90
C VAL A 452 -53.48 -4.96 15.91
N ASN A 453 -53.31 -6.27 15.97
CA ASN A 453 -54.42 -7.22 16.09
C ASN A 453 -54.18 -8.19 17.24
N SER A 454 -55.27 -8.59 17.90
CA SER A 454 -55.22 -9.67 18.90
C SER A 454 -54.76 -10.95 18.23
N CYS A 455 -53.70 -11.56 18.73
CA CYS A 455 -53.12 -12.75 18.12
C CYS A 455 -52.53 -13.68 19.17
N CYS A 456 -52.84 -14.98 19.06
CA CYS A 456 -52.25 -15.97 19.95
C CYS A 456 -50.75 -16.12 19.63
N GLY A 457 -49.93 -16.42 20.66
CA GLY A 457 -48.47 -16.49 20.48
C GLY A 457 -48.01 -17.54 19.47
N ASN A 458 -48.79 -18.62 19.27
CA ASN A 458 -48.50 -19.62 18.24
C ASN A 458 -48.62 -19.03 16.82
N CYS A 459 -49.71 -18.32 16.53
CA CYS A 459 -49.91 -17.70 15.22
C CYS A 459 -48.91 -16.57 14.98
N ASN A 460 -48.65 -15.73 15.98
CA ASN A 460 -47.65 -14.67 15.89
C ASN A 460 -46.25 -15.24 15.59
N MET A 461 -45.88 -16.37 16.21
CA MET A 461 -44.61 -17.06 15.93
C MET A 461 -44.56 -17.67 14.52
N MET A 462 -45.69 -18.11 13.97
CA MET A 462 -45.74 -18.64 12.59
C MET A 462 -45.70 -17.51 11.55
N LYS A 463 -46.42 -16.40 11.79
CA LYS A 463 -46.43 -15.22 10.91
C LYS A 463 -45.10 -14.46 10.93
N ARG A 464 -44.48 -14.31 12.09
CA ARG A 464 -43.21 -13.60 12.26
C ARG A 464 -43.27 -12.18 11.66
N ASP A 465 -42.32 -11.86 10.80
CA ASP A 465 -42.19 -10.63 10.03
C ASP A 465 -42.70 -10.78 8.59
N TYR A 466 -43.35 -11.89 8.24
CA TYR A 466 -43.95 -12.04 6.92
C TYR A 466 -45.17 -11.13 6.77
N LYS A 467 -45.28 -10.49 5.61
CA LYS A 467 -46.49 -9.76 5.19
C LYS A 467 -47.70 -10.70 5.22
N TYR A 468 -48.85 -10.16 5.63
CA TYR A 468 -50.08 -10.93 5.82
C TYR A 468 -50.44 -11.78 4.59
N ASP A 469 -50.47 -11.17 3.40
CA ASP A 469 -50.83 -11.86 2.16
C ASP A 469 -49.87 -13.00 1.82
N ASN A 470 -48.57 -12.79 2.06
CA ASN A 470 -47.56 -13.82 1.82
C ASN A 470 -47.74 -15.00 2.78
N PHE A 471 -48.04 -14.73 4.05
CA PHE A 471 -48.33 -15.77 5.04
C PHE A 471 -49.60 -16.56 4.68
N VAL A 472 -50.68 -15.86 4.35
CA VAL A 472 -51.97 -16.45 3.95
C VAL A 472 -51.84 -17.31 2.70
N ASN A 473 -51.18 -16.79 1.65
CA ASN A 473 -50.91 -17.56 0.43
C ASN A 473 -50.05 -18.79 0.73
N LYS A 474 -49.10 -18.68 1.66
CA LYS A 474 -48.27 -19.82 2.05
C LYS A 474 -49.09 -20.90 2.76
N CYS A 475 -49.99 -20.52 3.65
CA CYS A 475 -50.90 -21.44 4.31
C CYS A 475 -51.78 -22.20 3.30
N LYS A 476 -52.34 -21.48 2.32
CA LYS A 476 -53.11 -22.08 1.22
C LYS A 476 -52.33 -23.13 0.44
N LEU A 477 -51.10 -22.82 0.00
CA LEU A 477 -50.24 -23.76 -0.74
C LEU A 477 -49.92 -25.04 0.05
N ILE A 478 -49.68 -24.91 1.36
CA ILE A 478 -49.44 -26.07 2.23
C ILE A 478 -50.70 -26.92 2.33
N CYS A 479 -51.89 -26.30 2.50
CA CYS A 479 -53.15 -27.04 2.54
C CYS A 479 -53.44 -27.77 1.22
N GLU A 480 -53.31 -27.10 0.08
CA GLU A 480 -53.56 -27.72 -1.24
C GLU A 480 -52.68 -28.95 -1.48
N LYS A 481 -51.45 -28.96 -0.96
CA LYS A 481 -50.56 -30.11 -1.08
C LYS A 481 -50.90 -31.26 -0.14
N ASN A 482 -51.26 -30.97 1.10
CA ASN A 482 -51.30 -31.98 2.18
C ASN A 482 -52.72 -32.36 2.64
N VAL A 483 -53.70 -31.51 2.39
CA VAL A 483 -55.06 -31.67 2.91
C VAL A 483 -56.01 -31.96 1.76
N LYS A 484 -56.73 -33.07 1.85
CA LYS A 484 -57.83 -33.34 0.92
C LYS A 484 -59.00 -32.43 1.30
N PRO A 485 -59.54 -31.60 0.39
CA PRO A 485 -60.69 -30.76 0.71
C PRO A 485 -61.86 -31.66 1.13
N ALA A 486 -62.57 -31.26 2.19
CA ALA A 486 -63.71 -32.03 2.69
C ALA A 486 -64.77 -32.21 1.58
N PRO A 487 -65.38 -33.41 1.44
CA PRO A 487 -66.38 -33.65 0.40
C PRO A 487 -67.58 -32.71 0.57
N ILE A 488 -67.96 -32.07 -0.53
CA ILE A 488 -69.05 -31.10 -0.57
C ILE A 488 -70.37 -31.82 -0.23
N LYS A 489 -70.98 -31.52 0.92
CA LYS A 489 -72.41 -31.80 1.14
C LYS A 489 -73.22 -30.77 0.36
N ILE A 490 -73.33 -30.95 -0.95
CA ILE A 490 -74.26 -30.15 -1.76
C ILE A 490 -75.67 -30.59 -1.36
N LYS A 491 -76.40 -29.75 -0.60
CA LYS A 491 -77.87 -29.81 -0.62
C LYS A 491 -78.34 -29.22 -1.94
N ALA A 492 -78.23 -30.00 -3.02
CA ALA A 492 -78.77 -29.60 -4.32
C ALA A 492 -80.27 -29.91 -4.34
N LYS A 493 -81.08 -28.91 -4.00
CA LYS A 493 -82.43 -28.79 -4.54
C LYS A 493 -82.36 -27.63 -5.53
N ILE A 494 -82.28 -27.93 -6.82
CA ILE A 494 -82.86 -27.17 -7.93
C ILE A 494 -82.71 -28.06 -9.18
N ILE A 495 -83.88 -28.44 -9.68
CA ILE A 495 -84.09 -29.14 -10.94
C ILE A 495 -83.93 -28.11 -12.05
N PHE A 496 -83.06 -28.37 -13.02
CA PHE A 496 -83.20 -27.80 -14.36
C PHE A 496 -83.19 -28.93 -15.37
N LYS A 497 -84.37 -29.18 -15.94
CA LYS A 497 -84.59 -30.07 -17.08
C LYS A 497 -83.95 -29.42 -18.31
N ILE A 498 -82.93 -30.04 -18.88
CA ILE A 498 -82.56 -29.82 -20.28
C ILE A 498 -82.50 -31.21 -20.93
N LYS A 499 -83.41 -31.43 -21.88
CA LYS A 499 -83.42 -32.57 -22.79
C LYS A 499 -82.29 -32.39 -23.80
N VAL A 500 -81.38 -33.37 -23.91
CA VAL A 500 -80.62 -33.60 -25.15
C VAL A 500 -80.50 -35.11 -25.37
N ASN A 501 -80.69 -35.49 -26.64
CA ASN A 501 -80.96 -36.81 -27.19
C ASN A 501 -79.83 -37.84 -27.03
N GLU A 502 -80.26 -39.10 -27.06
CA GLU A 502 -79.49 -40.33 -27.16
C GLU A 502 -78.68 -40.40 -28.46
N THR A 503 -77.43 -40.85 -28.35
CA THR A 503 -76.81 -41.78 -29.31
C THR A 503 -75.86 -42.71 -28.58
N GLN A 504 -76.03 -44.00 -28.84
CA GLN A 504 -75.34 -45.17 -28.29
C GLN A 504 -73.87 -45.24 -28.75
N ILE A 505 -73.02 -45.95 -28.00
CA ILE A 505 -72.16 -47.08 -28.45
C ILE A 505 -71.34 -47.66 -27.26
N ASN A 506 -71.68 -48.91 -26.92
CA ASN A 506 -70.88 -50.10 -26.54
C ASN A 506 -69.99 -50.18 -25.26
N SER A 507 -70.58 -50.81 -24.23
CA SER A 507 -70.20 -52.09 -23.55
C SER A 507 -68.72 -52.51 -23.33
N GLU A 508 -68.29 -52.43 -22.05
CA GLU A 508 -67.73 -53.47 -21.14
C GLU A 508 -66.47 -54.32 -21.47
N PRO A 509 -65.76 -54.94 -20.46
CA PRO A 509 -66.08 -55.05 -19.02
C PRO A 509 -64.95 -54.73 -18.01
N ASN A 510 -65.38 -54.69 -16.75
CA ASN A 510 -64.67 -54.65 -15.48
C ASN A 510 -63.41 -55.55 -15.36
N LEU A 511 -62.39 -55.03 -14.67
CA LEU A 511 -61.43 -55.81 -13.90
C LEU A 511 -61.42 -55.30 -12.45
N VAL A 512 -62.06 -56.09 -11.60
CA VAL A 512 -62.03 -56.02 -10.14
C VAL A 512 -60.65 -56.50 -9.68
N VAL A 513 -59.89 -55.68 -8.96
CA VAL A 513 -58.82 -56.18 -8.08
C VAL A 513 -58.87 -55.47 -6.73
N GLU A 514 -58.87 -56.31 -5.71
CA GLU A 514 -59.09 -56.09 -4.29
C GLU A 514 -58.24 -54.98 -3.64
N VAL A 515 -58.94 -54.18 -2.84
CA VAL A 515 -58.38 -53.36 -1.77
C VAL A 515 -57.95 -54.27 -0.62
N LYS A 516 -56.64 -54.40 -0.37
CA LYS A 516 -56.14 -54.85 0.94
C LYS A 516 -55.97 -53.63 1.83
N SER A 517 -56.97 -53.42 2.68
CA SER A 517 -56.93 -52.48 3.79
C SER A 517 -56.03 -53.02 4.90
N GLU A 518 -54.80 -52.52 5.00
CA GLU A 518 -54.00 -52.70 6.21
C GLU A 518 -54.47 -51.72 7.29
N LYS A 519 -54.90 -52.29 8.41
CA LYS A 519 -55.31 -51.59 9.62
C LYS A 519 -54.12 -50.79 10.17
N ILE A 520 -54.15 -49.47 10.05
CA ILE A 520 -53.31 -48.61 10.88
C ILE A 520 -53.89 -48.66 12.29
N VAL A 521 -53.17 -49.37 13.15
CA VAL A 521 -53.39 -49.46 14.59
C VAL A 521 -53.29 -48.05 15.17
N LYS A 522 -54.35 -47.62 15.87
CA LYS A 522 -54.33 -46.40 16.69
C LYS A 522 -53.36 -46.59 17.85
N GLU A 523 -52.14 -46.08 17.73
CA GLU A 523 -51.29 -45.87 18.89
C GLU A 523 -51.86 -44.72 19.73
N LYS A 524 -51.95 -44.99 21.03
CA LYS A 524 -52.59 -44.15 22.03
C LYS A 524 -51.80 -42.86 22.23
N ASP A 525 -52.56 -41.77 22.37
CA ASP A 525 -52.14 -40.46 22.86
C ASP A 525 -51.03 -40.54 23.92
N GLN A 526 -49.82 -40.19 23.52
CA GLN A 526 -48.88 -39.58 24.45
C GLN A 526 -49.00 -38.07 24.25
N GLN A 527 -49.53 -37.40 25.27
CA GLN A 527 -49.41 -35.95 25.40
C GLN A 527 -47.92 -35.60 25.41
N GLU A 528 -47.37 -35.29 24.24
CA GLU A 528 -46.00 -34.81 24.09
C GLU A 528 -45.89 -33.43 24.74
N LYS A 529 -45.51 -33.44 26.02
CA LYS A 529 -44.83 -32.31 26.65
C LYS A 529 -43.58 -32.06 25.83
N THR A 530 -43.65 -31.10 24.91
CA THR A 530 -42.49 -30.57 24.17
C THR A 530 -41.60 -29.84 25.18
N GLN A 531 -40.82 -30.60 25.93
CA GLN A 531 -39.65 -30.11 26.62
C GLN A 531 -38.61 -29.86 25.54
N ILE A 532 -38.19 -28.60 25.42
CA ILE A 532 -37.01 -28.22 24.65
C ILE A 532 -35.85 -29.04 25.20
N VAL A 533 -35.27 -29.95 24.41
CA VAL A 533 -34.00 -30.58 24.76
C VAL A 533 -32.92 -29.50 24.72
N ARG A 534 -32.76 -28.79 25.84
CA ARG A 534 -31.59 -27.97 26.15
C ARG A 534 -30.47 -28.91 26.62
N GLY A 535 -29.94 -29.72 25.71
CA GLY A 535 -28.93 -30.74 26.02
C GLY A 535 -27.60 -30.55 25.27
N ASN A 536 -27.65 -30.32 23.95
CA ASN A 536 -26.46 -30.61 23.12
C ASN A 536 -25.74 -29.37 22.55
N LYS A 537 -26.10 -28.14 22.98
CA LYS A 537 -25.36 -26.95 22.52
C LYS A 537 -24.11 -26.75 23.36
N LEU A 538 -22.95 -26.69 22.70
CA LEU A 538 -21.69 -26.32 23.34
C LEU A 538 -21.88 -25.05 24.18
N SER A 539 -21.34 -25.07 25.40
CA SER A 539 -21.29 -23.94 26.29
C SER A 539 -20.55 -22.77 25.62
N GLN A 540 -20.74 -21.55 26.13
CA GLN A 540 -20.00 -20.41 25.58
C GLN A 540 -18.48 -20.60 25.73
N ASP A 541 -18.03 -21.22 26.81
CA ASP A 541 -16.61 -21.44 27.07
C ASP A 541 -16.04 -22.56 26.19
N GLU A 542 -16.78 -23.64 25.96
CA GLU A 542 -16.37 -24.68 25.00
C GLU A 542 -16.25 -24.14 23.58
N LYS A 543 -17.16 -23.22 23.18
CA LYS A 543 -17.08 -22.55 21.88
C LYS A 543 -15.84 -21.66 21.78
N ARG A 544 -15.55 -20.88 22.83
CA ARG A 544 -14.35 -20.03 22.91
C ARG A 544 -13.08 -20.86 22.83
N GLU A 545 -13.03 -22.00 23.54
CA GLU A 545 -11.86 -22.87 23.55
C GLU A 545 -11.64 -23.56 22.20
N LYS A 546 -12.70 -24.12 21.59
CA LYS A 546 -12.61 -24.69 20.23
C LYS A 546 -12.17 -23.65 19.20
N GLU A 547 -12.67 -22.42 19.32
CA GLU A 547 -12.24 -21.32 18.45
C GLU A 547 -10.77 -20.94 18.68
N ARG A 548 -10.31 -20.92 19.94
CA ARG A 548 -8.90 -20.69 20.31
C ARG A 548 -7.98 -21.73 19.67
N LEU A 549 -8.29 -23.02 19.85
CA LEU A 549 -7.52 -24.13 19.26
C LEU A 549 -7.52 -24.07 17.73
N LYS A 550 -8.67 -23.76 17.12
CA LYS A 550 -8.78 -23.58 15.66
C LYS A 550 -7.88 -22.44 15.17
N LYS A 551 -7.90 -21.28 15.85
CA LYS A 551 -7.05 -20.13 15.52
C LYS A 551 -5.56 -20.47 15.69
N GLN A 552 -5.20 -21.21 16.73
CA GLN A 552 -3.83 -21.67 16.94
C GLN A 552 -3.35 -22.56 15.78
N LYS A 553 -4.11 -23.59 15.41
CA LYS A 553 -3.78 -24.45 14.26
C LYS A 553 -3.66 -23.65 12.96
N GLN A 554 -4.57 -22.70 12.72
CA GLN A 554 -4.49 -21.82 11.54
C GLN A 554 -3.22 -20.96 11.51
N ARG A 555 -2.76 -20.49 12.68
CA ARG A 555 -1.52 -19.72 12.82
C ARG A 555 -0.29 -20.57 12.55
N GLU A 556 -0.26 -21.80 13.06
CA GLU A 556 0.81 -22.78 12.81
C GLU A 556 0.91 -23.12 11.32
N VAL A 557 -0.21 -23.49 10.70
CA VAL A 557 -0.29 -23.76 9.25
C VAL A 557 0.15 -22.55 8.43
N LEU A 558 -0.18 -21.33 8.86
CA LEU A 558 0.25 -20.12 8.16
C LEU A 558 1.77 -19.93 8.22
N ARG A 559 2.39 -20.19 9.38
CA ARG A 559 3.84 -20.12 9.54
C ARG A 559 4.55 -21.17 8.70
N GLU A 560 4.09 -22.41 8.77
CA GLU A 560 4.62 -23.53 7.99
C GLU A 560 4.56 -23.23 6.49
N LYS A 561 3.38 -22.82 6.01
CA LYS A 561 3.13 -22.49 4.61
C LYS A 561 4.07 -21.40 4.07
N TYR A 562 4.28 -20.31 4.80
CA TYR A 562 5.17 -19.24 4.35
C TYR A 562 6.65 -19.50 4.67
N GLY A 563 6.94 -20.45 5.56
CA GLY A 563 8.29 -20.94 5.87
C GLY A 563 8.87 -21.78 4.72
N ASP A 564 8.04 -22.59 4.08
CA ASP A 564 8.39 -23.40 2.90
C ASP A 564 8.82 -22.52 1.70
N GLU A 565 10.02 -22.79 1.18
CA GLU A 565 10.57 -22.08 0.03
C GLU A 565 9.93 -22.50 -1.30
N GLU A 566 9.59 -23.78 -1.46
CA GLU A 566 8.94 -24.27 -2.68
C GLU A 566 7.58 -23.63 -2.86
N PHE A 567 6.77 -23.61 -1.79
CA PHE A 567 5.50 -22.89 -1.80
C PHE A 567 5.66 -21.42 -2.22
N ARG A 568 6.67 -20.71 -1.69
CA ARG A 568 6.88 -19.29 -2.04
C ARG A 568 7.17 -19.11 -3.53
N LYS A 569 8.07 -19.93 -4.09
CA LYS A 569 8.43 -19.90 -5.52
C LYS A 569 7.22 -20.21 -6.39
N MET A 570 6.54 -21.35 -6.14
CA MET A 570 5.34 -21.74 -6.88
C MET A 570 4.25 -20.66 -6.84
N ARG A 571 4.03 -20.05 -5.67
CA ARG A 571 3.03 -19.00 -5.51
C ARG A 571 3.39 -17.71 -6.25
N ALA A 572 4.66 -17.33 -6.30
CA ALA A 572 5.10 -16.17 -7.06
C ALA A 572 4.89 -16.37 -8.57
N GLU A 573 5.22 -17.55 -9.07
CA GLU A 573 4.98 -17.93 -10.47
C GLU A 573 3.48 -17.95 -10.81
N GLU A 574 2.64 -18.49 -9.93
CA GLU A 574 1.18 -18.48 -10.11
C GLU A 574 0.62 -17.04 -10.20
N ILE A 575 1.09 -16.14 -9.32
CA ILE A 575 0.69 -14.73 -9.32
C ILE A 575 1.12 -14.05 -10.63
N ALA A 576 2.34 -14.30 -11.10
CA ALA A 576 2.85 -13.76 -12.35
C ALA A 576 2.03 -14.27 -13.55
N ARG A 577 1.78 -15.58 -13.62
CA ARG A 577 0.94 -16.21 -14.67
C ARG A 577 -0.48 -15.65 -14.69
N THR A 578 -1.10 -15.49 -13.52
CA THR A 578 -2.47 -14.95 -13.41
C THR A 578 -2.55 -13.52 -13.93
N ARG A 579 -1.55 -12.68 -13.63
CA ARG A 579 -1.48 -11.32 -14.17
C ARG A 579 -1.31 -11.31 -15.69
N GLN A 580 -0.45 -12.18 -16.23
CA GLN A 580 -0.27 -12.31 -17.68
C GLN A 580 -1.58 -12.72 -18.36
N LYS A 581 -2.28 -13.74 -17.83
CA LYS A 581 -3.60 -14.16 -18.34
C LYS A 581 -4.61 -13.02 -18.31
N LYS A 582 -4.65 -12.24 -17.23
CA LYS A 582 -5.58 -11.11 -17.11
C LYS A 582 -5.31 -10.04 -18.17
N LYS A 583 -4.04 -9.74 -18.45
CA LYS A 583 -3.68 -8.81 -19.52
C LYS A 583 -4.13 -9.30 -20.90
N LEU A 584 -3.91 -10.58 -21.19
CA LEU A 584 -4.36 -11.18 -22.46
C LEU A 584 -5.88 -11.17 -22.66
N ILE A 585 -6.66 -10.98 -21.58
CA ILE A 585 -8.12 -10.83 -21.64
C ILE A 585 -8.54 -9.36 -21.77
N GLU A 586 -7.69 -8.44 -21.29
CA GLU A 586 -7.92 -6.99 -21.31
C GLU A 586 -7.38 -6.32 -22.59
N GLU A 587 -6.44 -6.96 -23.30
CA GLU A 587 -5.94 -6.65 -24.66
C GLU A 587 -6.79 -7.33 -25.72
#